data_AF-A0A1B3XLP2-F1
#
_entry.id   AF-A0A1B3XLP2-F1
#
_cell.length_a   1.000
_cell.length_b   1.000
_cell.length_c   1.000
_cell.angle_alpha   90.00
_cell.angle_beta   90.00
_cell.angle_gamma   90.00
#
_symmetry.space_group_name_H-M   'P 1'
#
loop_
_entity.id
_entity.type
_entity.pdbx_description
1 polymer ?
#
loop_
_entity_poly.entity_id
_entity_poly.type
_entity_poly.pdbx_seq_one_letter_code
_entity_poly.pdbx_strand_id
1 'polypeptide(L)'
;MYKVGVIGLINGSMLGLVMKWVEMSWGIKVYTLLLNVDFLPVIGTVPWSEGFLFFFHLLFSVAVTFSYVHIVIPLKIFKDWNKYLLAFLTIIPAVFLYFPLSAWSLTEAVLPTDTKAFSVWASLHLIYALSLPKAI
;
A
#
# COMPACT_ATOMS: atom_id res chain seq x y z
N MET A 1 9.24 18.11 3.92
CA MET A 1 8.26 17.91 2.83
C MET A 1 8.84 17.18 1.62
N TYR A 2 9.91 17.67 0.98
CA TYR A 2 10.48 17.01 -0.22
C TYR A 2 10.88 15.54 0.02
N LYS A 3 11.55 15.26 1.15
CA LYS A 3 12.02 13.92 1.52
C LYS A 3 10.89 12.90 1.65
N VAL A 4 9.76 13.30 2.24
CA VAL A 4 8.56 12.46 2.42
C VAL A 4 7.99 12.06 1.07
N GLY A 5 7.81 13.03 0.16
CA GLY A 5 7.30 12.75 -1.19
C GLY A 5 8.23 11.84 -1.97
N VAL A 6 9.54 12.13 -1.97
CA VAL A 6 10.55 11.32 -2.69
C VAL A 6 10.60 9.90 -2.17
N ILE A 7 10.65 9.69 -0.84
CA ILE A 7 10.68 8.34 -0.27
C ILE A 7 9.37 7.61 -0.55
N GLY A 8 8.21 8.27 -0.42
CA GLY A 8 6.92 7.66 -0.72
C GLY A 8 6.80 7.22 -2.19
N LEU A 9 7.27 8.05 -3.13
CA LEU A 9 7.27 7.72 -4.56
C LEU A 9 8.24 6.59 -4.90
N ILE A 10 9.48 6.64 -4.42
CA ILE A 10 10.48 5.58 -4.69
C ILE A 10 10.01 4.25 -4.09
N ASN A 11 9.58 4.26 -2.83
CA ASN A 11 9.20 3.04 -2.12
C ASN A 11 7.93 2.41 -2.72
N GLY A 12 6.93 3.24 -3.05
CA GLY A 12 5.72 2.78 -3.74
C GLY A 12 6.02 2.24 -5.14
N SER A 13 6.93 2.89 -5.87
CA SER A 13 7.36 2.44 -7.20
C SER A 13 8.05 1.08 -7.13
N MET A 14 9.02 0.93 -6.21
CA MET A 14 9.73 -0.33 -6.00
C MET A 14 8.76 -1.45 -5.60
N LEU A 15 7.86 -1.19 -4.65
CA LEU A 15 6.86 -2.17 -4.22
C LEU A 15 5.99 -2.65 -5.38
N GLY A 16 5.47 -1.72 -6.17
CA GLY A 16 4.64 -2.03 -7.34
C GLY A 16 5.37 -2.81 -8.42
N LEU A 17 6.61 -2.43 -8.73
CA LEU A 17 7.43 -3.14 -9.71
C LEU A 17 7.76 -4.57 -9.24
N VAL A 18 8.05 -4.75 -7.96
CA VAL A 18 8.27 -6.09 -7.37
C VAL A 18 7.01 -6.93 -7.49
N MET A 19 5.84 -6.40 -7.13
CA MET A 19 4.57 -7.14 -7.28
C MET A 19 4.26 -7.47 -8.73
N LYS A 20 4.49 -6.54 -9.65
CA LYS A 20 4.32 -6.78 -11.09
C LYS A 20 5.22 -7.92 -11.56
N TRP A 21 6.49 -7.89 -11.17
CA TRP A 21 7.43 -8.97 -11.48
C TRP A 21 7.01 -10.31 -10.87
N VAL A 22 6.51 -10.30 -9.63
CA VAL A 22 6.00 -11.49 -8.96
C VAL A 22 4.83 -12.09 -9.75
N GLU A 23 3.88 -11.27 -10.16
CA GLU A 23 2.71 -11.71 -10.92
C GLU A 23 3.10 -12.27 -12.29
N MET A 24 4.00 -11.59 -13.01
CA MET A 24 4.50 -12.07 -14.31
C MET A 24 5.28 -13.39 -14.21
N SER A 25 6.02 -13.60 -13.12
CA SER A 25 6.94 -14.74 -12.96
C SER A 25 6.27 -15.97 -12.35
N TRP A 26 5.37 -15.77 -11.38
CA TRP A 26 4.74 -16.87 -10.62
C TRP A 26 3.23 -16.99 -10.86
N GLY A 27 2.62 -16.09 -11.63
CA GLY A 27 1.18 -16.10 -11.93
C GLY A 27 0.27 -15.74 -10.74
N ILE A 28 0.85 -15.32 -9.60
CA ILE A 28 0.11 -14.88 -8.41
C ILE A 28 -0.45 -13.49 -8.66
N LYS A 29 -1.77 -13.29 -8.50
CA LYS A 29 -2.49 -12.04 -8.81
C LYS A 29 -2.24 -10.87 -7.84
N VAL A 30 -1.00 -10.72 -7.37
CA VAL A 30 -0.60 -9.73 -6.35
C VAL A 30 -0.56 -8.30 -6.90
N TYR A 31 -0.23 -8.10 -8.17
CA TYR A 31 -0.18 -6.78 -8.80
C TYR A 31 -1.57 -6.35 -9.25
N THR A 32 -2.35 -7.28 -9.79
CA THR A 32 -3.78 -7.08 -10.03
C THR A 32 -4.48 -6.69 -8.71
N LEU A 33 -4.14 -7.34 -7.60
CA LEU A 33 -4.64 -6.98 -6.28
C LEU A 33 -4.22 -5.56 -5.86
N LEU A 34 -2.96 -5.19 -6.07
CA LEU A 34 -2.44 -3.84 -5.76
C LEU A 34 -3.20 -2.73 -6.49
N LEU A 35 -3.57 -2.99 -7.76
CA LEU A 35 -4.27 -2.05 -8.63
C LEU A 35 -5.78 -2.02 -8.40
N ASN A 36 -6.31 -2.87 -7.52
CA ASN A 36 -7.74 -2.88 -7.26
C ASN A 36 -8.17 -1.60 -6.54
N VAL A 37 -8.94 -0.74 -7.24
CA VAL A 37 -9.52 0.50 -6.71
C VAL A 37 -11.04 0.55 -6.91
N ASP A 38 -11.63 -0.57 -7.35
CA ASP A 38 -13.03 -0.60 -7.78
C ASP A 38 -14.03 -0.39 -6.62
N PHE A 39 -13.56 -0.56 -5.37
CA PHE A 39 -14.29 -0.26 -4.14
C PHE A 39 -14.60 1.23 -3.98
N LEU A 40 -13.98 2.12 -4.76
CA LEU A 40 -14.24 3.56 -4.74
C LEU A 40 -15.44 3.89 -5.64
N PRO A 41 -16.57 4.41 -5.11
CA PRO A 41 -17.83 4.56 -5.87
C PRO A 41 -17.75 5.35 -7.17
N VAL A 42 -16.84 6.33 -7.25
CA VAL A 42 -16.65 7.19 -8.43
C VAL A 42 -15.46 6.74 -9.28
N ILE A 43 -14.37 6.32 -8.65
CA ILE A 43 -13.13 5.95 -9.36
C ILE A 43 -13.27 4.55 -9.98
N GLY A 44 -13.96 3.64 -9.31
CA GLY A 44 -14.13 2.24 -9.73
C GLY A 44 -15.04 2.02 -10.94
N THR A 45 -15.83 3.02 -11.34
CA THR A 45 -16.71 2.93 -12.52
C THR A 45 -16.02 3.37 -13.82
N VAL A 46 -14.83 3.93 -13.73
CA VAL A 46 -14.04 4.40 -14.89
C VAL A 46 -13.00 3.34 -15.27
N PRO A 47 -12.89 2.97 -16.56
CA PRO A 47 -11.89 2.00 -17.02
C PRO A 47 -10.51 2.67 -17.14
N TRP A 48 -9.88 2.95 -16.00
CA TRP A 48 -8.55 3.55 -15.94
C TRP A 48 -7.51 2.64 -16.59
N SER A 49 -6.53 3.24 -17.25
CA SER A 49 -5.34 2.49 -17.67
C SER A 49 -4.56 2.02 -16.45
N GLU A 50 -3.76 0.97 -16.64
CA GLU A 50 -2.85 0.44 -15.61
C GLU A 50 -1.99 1.56 -14.99
N GLY A 51 -1.48 2.48 -15.82
CA GLY A 51 -0.65 3.60 -15.37
C GLY A 51 -1.38 4.55 -14.43
N PHE A 52 -2.68 4.82 -14.67
CA PHE A 52 -3.49 5.66 -13.77
C PHE A 52 -3.82 4.94 -12.47
N LEU A 53 -4.17 3.65 -12.52
CA LEU A 53 -4.39 2.83 -11.33
C LEU A 53 -3.14 2.80 -10.44
N PHE A 54 -1.98 2.61 -11.06
CA PHE A 54 -0.70 2.61 -10.36
C PHE A 54 -0.37 4.00 -9.78
N PHE A 55 -0.65 5.07 -10.52
CA PHE A 55 -0.48 6.43 -10.03
C PHE A 55 -1.34 6.72 -8.79
N PHE A 56 -2.61 6.29 -8.76
CA PHE A 56 -3.43 6.41 -7.55
C PHE A 56 -2.79 5.68 -6.36
N HIS A 57 -2.23 4.49 -6.59
CA HIS A 57 -1.52 3.75 -5.57
C HIS A 57 -0.27 4.50 -5.05
N LEU A 58 0.46 5.18 -5.92
CA LEU A 58 1.60 6.03 -5.51
C LEU A 58 1.15 7.22 -4.66
N LEU A 59 -0.03 7.79 -4.91
CA LEU A 59 -0.59 8.84 -4.04
C LEU A 59 -0.86 8.31 -2.63
N PHE A 60 -1.41 7.10 -2.49
CA PHE A 60 -1.57 6.44 -1.19
C PHE A 60 -0.22 6.19 -0.51
N SER A 61 0.80 5.75 -1.26
CA SER A 61 2.17 5.57 -0.74
C SER A 61 2.75 6.86 -0.14
N VAL A 62 2.58 7.99 -0.84
CA VAL A 62 2.97 9.32 -0.33
C VAL A 62 2.15 9.71 0.89
N ALA A 63 0.84 9.50 0.87
CA ALA A 63 -0.04 9.81 1.99
C ALA A 63 0.34 9.02 3.26
N VAL A 64 0.59 7.71 3.15
CA VAL A 64 1.04 6.87 4.26
C VAL A 64 2.39 7.36 4.82
N THR A 65 3.34 7.69 3.94
CA THR A 65 4.65 8.21 4.35
C THR A 65 4.50 9.55 5.07
N PHE A 66 3.62 10.42 4.57
CA PHE A 66 3.29 11.69 5.20
C PHE A 66 2.66 11.49 6.59
N SER A 67 1.64 10.64 6.70
CA SER A 67 0.97 10.32 7.96
C SER A 67 1.96 9.77 8.99
N TYR A 68 2.86 8.88 8.58
CA TYR A 68 3.90 8.38 9.49
C TYR A 68 4.79 9.51 10.03
N VAL A 69 5.38 10.34 9.15
CA VAL A 69 6.36 11.37 9.55
C VAL A 69 5.73 12.55 10.27
N HIS A 70 4.56 13.02 9.83
CA HIS A 70 3.96 14.26 10.29
C HIS A 70 2.81 14.08 11.28
N ILE A 71 2.24 12.87 11.37
CA ILE A 71 1.16 12.56 12.32
C ILE A 71 1.68 11.60 13.37
N VAL A 72 2.18 10.42 13.01
CA VAL A 72 2.53 9.37 13.99
C VAL A 72 3.76 9.76 14.83
N ILE A 73 4.86 10.16 14.19
CA ILE A 73 6.13 10.47 14.88
C ILE A 73 6.03 11.62 15.89
N PRO A 74 5.31 12.74 15.61
CA PRO A 74 5.19 13.85 16.57
C PRO A 74 4.27 13.56 17.76
N LEU A 75 3.49 12.47 17.75
CA LEU A 75 2.59 12.15 18.85
C LEU A 75 3.36 11.76 20.12
N LYS A 76 3.19 12.57 21.18
CA LYS A 76 3.89 12.40 22.46
C LYS A 76 3.68 11.03 23.12
N ILE A 77 2.57 10.35 22.82
CA ILE A 77 2.27 9.00 23.34
C ILE A 77 3.26 7.93 22.86
N PHE A 78 3.97 8.18 21.76
CA PHE A 78 4.93 7.24 21.16
C PHE A 78 6.39 7.67 21.31
N LYS A 79 6.70 8.65 22.18
CA LYS A 79 8.04 9.27 22.27
C LYS A 79 9.18 8.27 22.50
N ASP A 80 8.93 7.20 23.23
CA ASP A 80 9.92 6.18 23.61
C ASP A 80 9.83 4.91 22.73
N TRP A 81 8.92 4.89 21.76
CA TRP A 81 8.69 3.73 20.90
C TRP A 81 9.72 3.67 19.78
N ASN A 82 10.09 2.46 19.37
CA ASN A 82 10.98 2.25 18.24
C ASN A 82 10.31 2.74 16.94
N LYS A 83 11.01 3.56 16.15
CA LYS A 83 10.52 4.11 14.88
C LYS A 83 10.10 3.04 13.88
N TYR A 84 10.82 1.92 13.79
CA TYR A 84 10.45 0.80 12.92
C TYR A 84 9.17 0.11 13.42
N LEU A 85 9.00 -0.06 14.74
CA LEU A 85 7.76 -0.59 15.30
C LEU A 85 6.57 0.31 14.94
N LEU A 86 6.71 1.63 15.08
CA LEU A 86 5.67 2.58 14.68
C LEU A 86 5.39 2.52 13.16
N ALA A 87 6.41 2.29 12.33
CA ALA A 87 6.23 2.11 10.90
C ALA A 87 5.39 0.87 10.57
N PHE A 88 5.66 -0.27 11.20
CA PHE A 88 4.83 -1.47 11.06
C PHE A 88 3.38 -1.23 11.51
N LEU A 89 3.20 -0.60 12.67
CA LEU A 89 1.87 -0.24 13.19
C LEU A 89 1.13 0.76 12.29
N THR A 90 1.84 1.54 11.48
CA THR A 90 1.22 2.43 10.49
C THR A 90 0.67 1.64 9.28
N ILE A 91 1.34 0.56 8.87
CA ILE A 91 0.95 -0.25 7.71
C ILE A 91 -0.13 -1.27 8.06
N ILE A 92 -0.12 -1.81 9.27
CA ILE A 92 -1.06 -2.86 9.70
C ILE A 92 -2.53 -2.48 9.45
N PRO A 93 -3.02 -1.28 9.82
CA PRO A 93 -4.39 -0.86 9.51
C PRO A 93 -4.68 -0.85 8.01
N ALA A 94 -3.73 -0.41 7.17
CA ALA A 94 -3.87 -0.42 5.73
C ALA A 94 -3.98 -1.85 5.16
N VAL A 95 -3.25 -2.80 5.74
CA VAL A 95 -3.36 -4.22 5.38
C VAL A 95 -4.73 -4.78 5.76
N PHE A 96 -5.26 -4.46 6.94
CA PHE A 96 -6.58 -4.93 7.37
C PHE A 96 -7.74 -4.25 6.63
N LEU A 97 -7.56 -3.02 6.13
CA LEU A 97 -8.53 -2.36 5.26
C LEU A 97 -8.79 -3.15 3.97
N TYR A 98 -7.89 -4.05 3.57
CA TYR A 98 -8.15 -4.98 2.48
C TYR A 98 -9.49 -5.70 2.59
N PHE A 99 -9.85 -6.24 3.77
CA PHE A 99 -11.07 -7.04 3.93
C PHE A 99 -12.36 -6.23 3.72
N PRO A 100 -12.59 -5.09 4.40
CA PRO A 100 -13.79 -4.28 4.15
C PRO A 100 -13.81 -3.68 2.75
N LEU A 101 -12.65 -3.26 2.21
CA LEU A 101 -12.60 -2.71 0.86
C LEU A 101 -12.89 -3.76 -0.21
N SER A 102 -12.41 -4.99 -0.03
CA SER A 102 -12.71 -6.09 -0.96
C SER A 102 -14.18 -6.52 -0.89
N ALA A 103 -14.85 -6.38 0.26
CA ALA A 103 -16.29 -6.61 0.37
C ALA A 103 -17.14 -5.53 -0.34
N TRP A 104 -16.57 -4.34 -0.56
CA TRP A 104 -17.18 -3.25 -1.34
C TRP A 104 -16.76 -3.20 -2.80
N SER A 105 -15.91 -4.14 -3.23
CA SER A 105 -15.41 -4.26 -4.59
C SER A 105 -16.57 -4.52 -5.57
N LEU A 106 -16.61 -3.79 -6.68
CA LEU A 106 -17.66 -3.93 -7.70
C LEU A 106 -17.43 -5.15 -8.58
N THR A 107 -16.19 -5.65 -8.65
CA THR A 107 -15.79 -6.77 -9.50
C THR A 107 -14.93 -7.76 -8.72
N GLU A 108 -14.97 -9.04 -9.10
CA GLU A 108 -14.09 -10.06 -8.51
C GLU A 108 -12.69 -10.02 -9.16
N ALA A 109 -12.00 -8.87 -9.13
CA ALA A 109 -10.66 -8.74 -9.71
C ALA A 109 -9.66 -9.69 -9.02
N VAL A 110 -9.75 -9.80 -7.69
CA VAL A 110 -9.11 -10.82 -6.87
C VAL A 110 -10.09 -11.16 -5.74
N LEU A 111 -10.41 -12.45 -5.60
CA LEU A 111 -11.32 -12.90 -4.55
C LEU A 111 -10.71 -12.58 -3.17
N PRO A 112 -11.51 -12.16 -2.17
CA PRO A 112 -11.07 -12.02 -0.78
C PRO A 112 -10.43 -13.30 -0.20
N THR A 113 -10.74 -14.45 -0.82
CA THR A 113 -10.25 -15.77 -0.46
C THR A 113 -8.94 -16.16 -1.15
N ASP A 114 -8.37 -15.35 -2.04
CA ASP A 114 -7.04 -15.57 -2.61
C ASP A 114 -5.95 -15.28 -1.58
N THR A 115 -5.81 -16.23 -0.66
CA THR A 115 -4.85 -16.19 0.46
C THR A 115 -3.41 -16.08 -0.01
N LYS A 116 -3.07 -16.57 -1.22
CA LYS A 116 -1.71 -16.47 -1.76
C LYS A 116 -1.41 -15.04 -2.21
N ALA A 117 -2.27 -14.45 -3.04
CA ALA A 117 -2.11 -13.06 -3.48
C ALA A 117 -2.10 -12.12 -2.27
N PHE A 118 -3.04 -12.29 -1.33
CA PHE A 118 -3.09 -11.51 -0.10
C PHE A 118 -1.82 -11.66 0.75
N SER A 119 -1.33 -12.89 0.98
CA SER A 119 -0.16 -13.11 1.84
C SER A 119 1.10 -12.46 1.26
N VAL A 120 1.30 -12.57 -0.06
CA VAL A 120 2.44 -11.92 -0.73
C VAL A 120 2.27 -10.40 -0.69
N TRP A 121 1.06 -9.90 -0.96
CA TRP A 121 0.74 -8.48 -0.90
C TRP A 121 1.04 -7.89 0.48
N ALA A 122 0.50 -8.51 1.55
CA ALA A 122 0.69 -8.07 2.92
C ALA A 122 2.17 -8.14 3.33
N SER A 123 2.88 -9.22 2.99
CA SER A 123 4.31 -9.37 3.30
C SER A 123 5.16 -8.27 2.67
N LEU A 124 4.91 -7.96 1.40
CA LEU A 124 5.63 -6.89 0.70
C LEU A 124 5.30 -5.51 1.29
N HIS A 125 4.08 -5.27 1.74
CA HIS A 125 3.72 -4.04 2.46
C HIS A 125 4.38 -3.93 3.85
N LEU A 126 4.51 -5.04 4.56
CA LEU A 126 5.26 -5.08 5.82
C LEU A 126 6.75 -4.79 5.58
N ILE A 127 7.33 -5.30 4.49
CA ILE A 127 8.69 -4.94 4.07
C ILE A 127 8.77 -3.45 3.70
N TYR A 128 7.78 -2.90 3.01
CA TYR A 128 7.67 -1.47 2.69
C TYR A 128 7.77 -0.60 3.95
N ALA A 129 7.23 -1.05 5.10
CA ALA A 129 7.29 -0.34 6.37
C ALA A 129 8.72 -0.01 6.82
N LEU A 130 9.70 -0.88 6.50
CA LEU A 130 11.11 -0.69 6.87
C LEU A 130 11.74 0.56 6.24
N SER A 131 11.15 1.09 5.18
CA SER A 131 11.61 2.31 4.51
C SER A 131 11.03 3.58 5.10
N LEU A 132 9.92 3.53 5.85
CA LEU A 132 9.26 4.72 6.40
C LEU A 132 10.16 5.55 7.33
N PRO A 133 10.94 4.96 8.27
CA PRO A 133 11.85 5.72 9.13
C PRO A 133 12.91 6.53 8.36
N LYS A 134 13.23 6.15 7.13
CA LYS A 134 14.19 6.88 6.28
C LYS A 134 13.64 8.24 5.83
N ALA A 135 12.33 8.46 5.89
CA ALA A 135 11.66 9.70 5.50
C ALA A 135 11.63 10.79 6.61
N ILE A 136 11.98 10.45 7.85
CA ILE A 136 12.09 11.37 8.99
C ILE A 136 13.24 12.37 8.77
#